data_AF-A0A382YVJ8-F1
#
_entry.id   AF-A0A382YVJ8-F1
#
_cell.length_a   1.000
_cell.length_b   1.000
_cell.length_c   1.000
_cell.angle_alpha   90.00
_cell.angle_beta   90.00
_cell.angle_gamma   90.00
#
_symmetry.space_group_name_H-M   'P 1'
#
loop_
_entity.id
_entity.type
_entity.pdbx_description
1 polymer ?
#
loop_
_entity_poly.entity_id
_entity_poly.type
_entity_poly.pdbx_seq_one_letter_code
_entity_poly.pdbx_strand_id
1 'polypeptide(L)'
;MRFLHCADLHLGVENYGRIDPASGLHTRFVDFVRCLEFVVDLALEEGVDMVLFAGDIYKSPTPNPTWQREFAVQLHRLQEERVSTVIVVGNHDTPSSYGRATSVDVFNALALVDTYVLRRPQTLRIETASGPIQIAGLPWPTRHYLRTAPALKELDQEA
;
A
#
# COMPACT_ATOMS: atom_id res chain seq x y z
N MET A 1 6.34 -16.75 14.01
CA MET A 1 6.19 -15.91 12.80
C MET A 1 4.71 -15.75 12.48
N ARG A 2 4.23 -14.52 12.53
CA ARG A 2 2.88 -14.10 12.15
C ARG A 2 3.00 -12.87 11.27
N PHE A 3 2.16 -12.77 10.24
CA PHE A 3 2.07 -11.57 9.43
C PHE A 3 0.61 -11.25 9.15
N LEU A 4 0.30 -9.96 8.99
CA LEU A 4 -0.99 -9.50 8.53
C LEU A 4 -0.91 -9.17 7.03
N HIS A 5 -1.88 -9.62 6.26
CA HIS A 5 -2.01 -9.31 4.84
C HIS A 5 -3.32 -8.56 4.59
N CYS A 6 -3.22 -7.39 4.00
CA CYS A 6 -4.33 -6.52 3.62
C CYS A 6 -4.12 -6.00 2.19
N ALA A 7 -5.18 -5.70 1.47
CA ALA A 7 -5.13 -5.15 0.11
C ALA A 7 -6.37 -4.28 -0.13
N ASP A 8 -6.37 -3.52 -1.22
CA ASP A 8 -7.55 -2.82 -1.71
C ASP A 8 -8.17 -1.85 -0.68
N LEU A 9 -7.32 -1.06 -0.01
CA LEU A 9 -7.78 -0.04 0.92
C LEU A 9 -8.60 1.06 0.22
N HIS A 10 -8.23 1.43 -1.02
CA HIS A 10 -8.88 2.45 -1.85
C HIS A 10 -9.19 3.75 -1.06
N LEU A 11 -8.24 4.21 -0.26
CA LEU A 11 -8.35 5.48 0.47
C LEU A 11 -8.64 6.62 -0.51
N GLY A 12 -9.71 7.37 -0.27
CA GLY A 12 -10.24 8.34 -1.24
C GLY A 12 -11.61 8.00 -1.83
N VAL A 13 -12.19 6.84 -1.50
CA VAL A 13 -13.58 6.53 -1.88
C VAL A 13 -14.56 7.34 -1.03
N GLU A 14 -15.39 8.13 -1.70
CA GLU A 14 -16.45 8.94 -1.10
C GLU A 14 -17.85 8.60 -1.62
N ASN A 15 -17.98 7.52 -2.40
CA ASN A 15 -19.27 7.11 -2.96
C ASN A 15 -20.31 6.84 -1.85
N TYR A 16 -21.54 7.30 -2.08
CA TYR A 16 -22.70 7.08 -1.20
C TYR A 16 -22.53 7.61 0.24
N GLY A 17 -21.57 8.49 0.49
CA GLY A 17 -21.48 9.22 1.76
C GLY A 17 -22.04 10.63 1.66
N ARG A 18 -21.83 11.38 2.73
CA ARG A 18 -22.21 12.79 2.87
C ARG A 18 -21.20 13.51 3.74
N ILE A 19 -21.23 14.83 3.74
CA ILE A 19 -20.50 15.59 4.75
C ILE A 19 -21.20 15.42 6.10
N ASP A 20 -20.43 15.03 7.11
CA ASP A 20 -20.88 15.05 8.50
C ASP A 20 -20.82 16.50 9.01
N PRO A 21 -21.95 17.12 9.38
CA PRO A 21 -21.98 18.52 9.82
C PRO A 21 -21.22 18.76 11.13
N ALA A 22 -20.98 17.72 11.95
CA ALA A 22 -20.24 17.88 13.20
C ALA A 22 -18.73 17.97 12.98
N SER A 23 -18.17 17.12 12.12
CA SER A 23 -16.73 17.07 11.83
C SER A 23 -16.31 17.90 10.62
N GLY A 24 -17.23 18.23 9.72
CA GLY A 24 -16.93 18.84 8.43
C GLY A 24 -16.26 17.88 7.44
N LEU A 25 -16.08 16.61 7.82
CA LEU A 25 -15.45 15.58 7.01
C LEU A 25 -16.49 14.72 6.31
N HIS A 26 -16.07 14.06 5.23
CA HIS A 26 -16.94 13.11 4.54
C HIS A 26 -17.15 11.86 5.40
N THR A 27 -18.37 11.33 5.49
CA THR A 27 -18.66 10.15 6.35
C THR A 27 -17.80 8.95 5.94
N ARG A 28 -17.60 8.72 4.64
CA ARG A 28 -16.70 7.65 4.16
C ARG A 28 -15.23 7.90 4.49
N PHE A 29 -14.80 9.14 4.65
CA PHE A 29 -13.47 9.39 5.17
C PHE A 29 -13.31 8.75 6.56
N VAL A 30 -14.24 9.02 7.46
CA VAL A 30 -14.24 8.48 8.82
C VAL A 30 -14.27 6.95 8.82
N ASP A 31 -15.10 6.32 8.00
CA ASP A 31 -15.20 4.86 7.98
C ASP A 31 -13.93 4.18 7.49
N PHE A 32 -13.33 4.67 6.40
CA PHE A 32 -12.10 4.08 5.85
C PHE A 32 -10.91 4.30 6.78
N VAL A 33 -10.82 5.46 7.44
CA VAL A 33 -9.80 5.71 8.46
C VAL A 33 -9.95 4.73 9.62
N ARG A 34 -11.18 4.53 10.13
CA ARG A 34 -11.45 3.54 11.18
C ARG A 34 -11.12 2.11 10.77
N CYS A 35 -11.40 1.73 9.52
CA CYS A 35 -11.03 0.41 9.02
C CYS A 35 -9.51 0.24 8.94
N LEU A 36 -8.79 1.26 8.49
CA LEU A 36 -7.33 1.25 8.46
C LEU A 36 -6.73 1.19 9.86
N GLU A 37 -7.25 2.00 10.79
CA GLU A 37 -6.90 1.96 12.22
C GLU A 37 -7.10 0.55 12.78
N PHE A 38 -8.28 -0.05 12.56
CA PHE A 38 -8.58 -1.40 13.01
C PHE A 38 -7.59 -2.44 12.49
N VAL A 39 -7.20 -2.37 11.21
CA VAL A 39 -6.20 -3.28 10.64
C VAL A 39 -4.85 -3.15 11.34
N VAL A 40 -4.42 -1.92 11.62
CA VAL A 40 -3.14 -1.64 12.28
C VAL A 40 -3.19 -2.01 13.76
N ASP A 41 -4.29 -1.69 14.45
CA ASP A 41 -4.53 -2.06 15.85
C ASP A 41 -4.46 -3.58 16.00
N LEU A 42 -5.17 -4.33 15.14
CA LEU A 42 -5.14 -5.78 15.15
C LEU A 42 -3.73 -6.34 14.91
N ALA A 43 -2.96 -5.76 13.98
CA ALA A 43 -1.59 -6.16 13.72
C ALA A 43 -0.71 -6.02 14.98
N LEU A 44 -0.84 -4.89 15.66
CA LEU A 44 -0.07 -4.58 16.87
C LEU A 44 -0.52 -5.47 18.05
N GLU A 45 -1.82 -5.62 18.26
CA GLU A 45 -2.41 -6.45 19.34
C GLU A 45 -2.00 -7.93 19.21
N GLU A 46 -1.99 -8.47 17.98
CA GLU A 46 -1.60 -9.86 17.71
C GLU A 46 -0.08 -10.08 17.69
N GLY A 47 0.71 -9.01 17.84
CA GLY A 47 2.17 -9.04 17.81
C GLY A 47 2.71 -9.60 16.50
N VAL A 48 2.19 -9.13 15.36
CA VAL A 48 2.66 -9.60 14.05
C VAL A 48 4.08 -9.11 13.76
N ASP A 49 4.87 -9.95 13.11
CA ASP A 49 6.24 -9.64 12.71
C ASP A 49 6.30 -8.69 11.50
N MET A 50 5.23 -8.67 10.70
CA MET A 50 5.16 -7.90 9.46
C MET A 50 3.71 -7.61 9.03
N VAL A 51 3.48 -6.46 8.40
CA VAL A 51 2.26 -6.13 7.66
C VAL A 51 2.57 -6.04 6.16
N LEU A 52 1.75 -6.71 5.34
CA LEU A 52 1.79 -6.64 3.88
C LEU A 52 0.54 -5.92 3.36
N PHE A 53 0.73 -4.78 2.71
CA PHE A 53 -0.30 -4.12 1.89
C PHE A 53 -0.10 -4.49 0.42
N ALA A 54 -0.95 -5.37 -0.14
CA ALA A 54 -0.75 -5.96 -1.46
C ALA A 54 -1.39 -5.19 -2.62
N GLY A 55 -1.39 -3.86 -2.57
CA GLY A 55 -1.86 -3.00 -3.65
C GLY A 55 -3.06 -2.14 -3.29
N ASP A 56 -3.26 -1.11 -4.12
CA ASP A 56 -4.38 -0.20 -4.13
C ASP A 56 -4.63 0.45 -2.77
N ILE A 57 -3.56 1.08 -2.24
CA ILE A 57 -3.65 1.90 -1.02
C ILE A 57 -4.65 3.03 -1.24
N TYR A 58 -4.56 3.71 -2.39
CA TYR A 58 -5.40 4.85 -2.71
C TYR A 58 -6.34 4.54 -3.86
N LYS A 59 -7.49 5.23 -3.90
CA LYS A 59 -8.45 5.13 -5.00
C LYS A 59 -7.91 5.71 -6.32
N SER A 60 -6.99 6.66 -6.23
CA SER A 60 -6.46 7.45 -7.34
C SER A 60 -4.96 7.67 -7.14
N PRO A 61 -4.17 7.80 -8.22
CA PRO A 61 -2.72 8.05 -8.11
C PRO A 61 -2.38 9.43 -7.55
N THR A 62 -3.37 10.31 -7.37
CA THR A 62 -3.21 11.64 -6.78
C THR A 62 -4.10 11.80 -5.53
N PRO A 63 -3.83 11.07 -4.43
CA PRO A 63 -4.60 11.20 -3.21
C PRO A 63 -4.42 12.60 -2.60
N ASN A 64 -5.47 13.13 -1.96
CA ASN A 64 -5.36 14.40 -1.26
C ASN A 64 -4.43 14.27 -0.02
N PRO A 65 -3.88 15.39 0.49
CA PRO A 65 -2.96 15.36 1.62
C PRO A 65 -3.54 14.73 2.90
N THR A 66 -4.85 14.84 3.11
CA THR A 66 -5.51 14.27 4.28
C THR A 66 -5.41 12.74 4.27
N TRP A 67 -5.72 12.09 3.15
CA TRP A 67 -5.56 10.64 3.00
C TRP A 67 -4.11 10.20 3.15
N GLN A 68 -3.17 10.96 2.58
CA GLN A 68 -1.74 10.67 2.73
C GLN A 68 -1.29 10.75 4.19
N ARG A 69 -1.78 11.75 4.94
CA ARG A 69 -1.51 11.90 6.38
C ARG A 69 -2.03 10.70 7.15
N GLU A 70 -3.27 10.28 6.95
CA GLU A 70 -3.85 9.17 7.72
C GLU A 70 -3.10 7.87 7.49
N PHE A 71 -2.74 7.55 6.25
CA PHE A 71 -1.92 6.36 5.98
C PHE A 71 -0.51 6.49 6.58
N ALA A 72 0.12 7.66 6.48
CA ALA A 72 1.44 7.91 7.07
C ALA A 72 1.46 7.74 8.60
N VAL A 73 0.41 8.19 9.29
CA VAL A 73 0.26 8.01 10.74
C VAL A 73 0.26 6.53 11.09
N GLN A 74 -0.47 5.71 10.34
CA GLN A 74 -0.55 4.27 10.61
C GLN A 74 0.75 3.53 10.29
N LEU A 75 1.45 3.91 9.21
CA LEU A 75 2.80 3.42 8.95
C LEU A 75 3.78 3.77 10.08
N HIS A 76 3.71 4.99 10.60
CA HIS A 76 4.55 5.42 11.71
C HIS A 76 4.31 4.58 12.96
N ARG A 77 3.04 4.25 13.28
CA ARG A 77 2.71 3.37 14.41
C ARG A 77 3.33 1.97 14.27
N LEU A 78 3.27 1.37 13.08
CA LEU A 78 3.93 0.08 12.82
C LEU A 78 5.46 0.19 12.99
N GLN A 79 6.05 1.30 12.54
CA GLN A 79 7.49 1.54 12.66
C GLN A 79 7.94 1.68 14.12
N GLU A 80 7.20 2.40 14.95
CA GLU A 80 7.53 2.58 16.39
C GLU A 80 7.58 1.23 17.12
N GLU A 81 6.69 0.31 16.76
CA GLU A 81 6.63 -1.05 17.31
C GLU A 81 7.54 -2.05 16.58
N ARG A 82 8.38 -1.57 15.65
CA ARG A 82 9.32 -2.37 14.83
C ARG A 82 8.64 -3.50 14.03
N VAL A 83 7.41 -3.27 13.60
CA VAL A 83 6.70 -4.16 12.69
C VAL A 83 7.07 -3.80 11.26
N SER A 84 7.74 -4.71 10.55
CA SER A 84 8.12 -4.47 9.16
C SER A 84 6.89 -4.27 8.29
N THR A 85 6.93 -3.30 7.37
CA THR A 85 5.83 -3.02 6.46
C THR A 85 6.27 -3.19 5.01
N VAL A 86 5.49 -3.94 4.24
CA VAL A 86 5.71 -4.13 2.80
C VAL A 86 4.49 -3.61 2.05
N ILE A 87 4.72 -2.72 1.09
CA ILE A 87 3.68 -2.13 0.25
C ILE A 87 3.96 -2.54 -1.19
N VAL A 88 3.02 -3.26 -1.80
CA VAL A 88 3.04 -3.57 -3.23
C VAL A 88 2.28 -2.47 -3.97
N VAL A 89 2.84 -1.94 -5.05
CA VAL A 89 2.15 -0.93 -5.87
C VAL A 89 1.01 -1.58 -6.66
N GLY A 90 -0.22 -1.07 -6.48
CA GLY A 90 -1.40 -1.48 -7.24
C GLY A 90 -1.66 -0.64 -8.50
N ASN A 91 -2.74 -0.96 -9.23
CA ASN A 91 -3.13 -0.24 -10.44
C ASN A 91 -3.71 1.14 -10.13
N HIS A 92 -4.47 1.29 -9.05
CA HIS A 92 -5.03 2.59 -8.65
C HIS A 92 -3.97 3.54 -8.09
N ASP A 93 -2.86 2.99 -7.59
CA ASP A 93 -1.72 3.77 -7.13
C ASP A 93 -0.88 4.35 -8.28
N THR A 94 -0.96 3.73 -9.46
CA THR A 94 -0.07 4.00 -10.60
C THR A 94 -0.67 5.05 -11.55
N PRO A 95 0.05 6.16 -11.84
CA PRO A 95 -0.36 7.12 -12.86
C PRO A 95 -0.36 6.49 -14.26
N SER A 96 -1.21 7.01 -15.15
CA SER A 96 -1.24 6.60 -16.55
C SER A 96 0.01 7.04 -17.34
N SER A 97 0.65 8.14 -16.93
CA SER A 97 1.85 8.67 -17.58
C SER A 97 3.11 7.91 -17.13
N TYR A 98 3.88 7.45 -18.12
CA TYR A 98 5.16 6.80 -17.87
C TYR A 98 6.15 7.73 -17.13
N GLY A 99 6.90 7.16 -16.18
CA GLY A 99 7.94 7.87 -15.43
C GLY A 99 7.44 8.76 -14.28
N ARG A 100 6.12 8.92 -14.11
CA ARG A 100 5.58 9.61 -12.92
C ARG A 100 5.67 8.73 -11.68
N ALA A 101 5.88 9.41 -10.55
CA ALA A 101 5.82 8.79 -9.23
C ALA A 101 4.40 8.26 -8.93
N THR A 102 4.30 7.13 -8.22
CA THR A 102 3.02 6.58 -7.77
C THR A 102 2.58 7.25 -6.47
N SER A 103 1.32 7.09 -6.10
CA SER A 103 0.75 7.64 -4.85
C SER A 103 1.52 7.21 -3.59
N VAL A 104 2.19 6.04 -3.62
CA VAL A 104 2.95 5.46 -2.51
C VAL A 104 4.47 5.69 -2.61
N ASP A 105 4.97 6.41 -3.64
CA ASP A 105 6.40 6.71 -3.79
C ASP A 105 6.99 7.48 -2.62
N VAL A 106 6.19 8.35 -2.03
CA VAL A 106 6.62 9.21 -0.93
C VAL A 106 7.17 8.38 0.24
N PHE A 107 6.58 7.22 0.54
CA PHE A 107 7.03 6.34 1.63
C PHE A 107 8.36 5.65 1.33
N ASN A 108 8.64 5.38 0.05
CA ASN A 108 9.95 4.89 -0.38
C ASN A 108 11.00 6.01 -0.35
N ALA A 109 10.65 7.21 -0.81
CA ALA A 109 11.54 8.36 -0.89
C ALA A 109 11.98 8.87 0.50
N LEU A 110 11.12 8.72 1.51
CA LEU A 110 11.43 9.07 2.90
C LEU A 110 12.38 8.06 3.58
N ALA A 111 12.67 6.92 2.94
CA ALA A 111 13.54 5.87 3.49
C ALA A 111 13.14 5.47 4.93
N LEU A 112 11.84 5.25 5.13
CA LEU A 112 11.29 4.84 6.43
C LEU A 112 11.91 3.52 6.88
N VAL A 113 12.19 3.41 8.18
CA VAL A 113 12.80 2.21 8.76
C VAL A 113 11.84 1.04 8.61
N ASP A 114 12.37 -0.15 8.28
CA ASP A 114 11.64 -1.40 8.11
C ASP A 114 10.40 -1.29 7.18
N THR A 115 10.41 -0.35 6.24
CA THR A 115 9.33 -0.12 5.28
C THR A 115 9.83 -0.31 3.85
N TYR A 116 9.16 -1.16 3.09
CA TYR A 116 9.59 -1.57 1.76
C TYR A 116 8.48 -1.35 0.74
N VAL A 117 8.75 -0.57 -0.31
CA VAL A 117 7.80 -0.36 -1.42
C VAL A 117 8.24 -1.13 -2.66
N LEU A 118 7.41 -2.07 -3.11
CA LEU A 118 7.65 -2.93 -4.25
C LEU A 118 7.02 -2.32 -5.51
N ARG A 119 7.87 -1.82 -6.41
CA ARG A 119 7.50 -1.16 -7.68
C ARG A 119 7.72 -1.99 -8.94
N ARG A 120 8.60 -2.97 -8.82
CA ARG A 120 8.98 -3.91 -9.87
C ARG A 120 9.06 -5.30 -9.26
N PRO A 121 8.98 -6.36 -10.09
CA PRO A 121 9.23 -7.71 -9.61
C PRO A 121 10.59 -7.78 -8.92
N GLN A 122 10.60 -8.22 -7.67
CA GLN A 122 11.83 -8.42 -6.90
C GLN A 122 11.57 -9.32 -5.70
N THR A 123 12.65 -9.91 -5.19
CA THR A 123 12.66 -10.66 -3.95
C THR A 123 13.28 -9.81 -2.85
N LEU A 124 12.60 -9.72 -1.70
CA LEU A 124 13.12 -9.15 -0.47
C LEU A 124 13.39 -10.27 0.54
N ARG A 125 14.40 -10.07 1.38
CA ARG A 125 14.64 -10.86 2.58
C ARG A 125 14.64 -9.89 3.75
N ILE A 126 13.68 -10.06 4.66
CA ILE A 126 13.44 -9.16 5.79
C ILE A 126 13.76 -9.94 7.06
N GLU A 127 14.58 -9.37 7.93
CA GLU A 127 14.82 -9.94 9.26
C GLU A 127 13.72 -9.48 10.20
N THR A 128 13.03 -10.42 10.84
CA THR A 128 11.95 -10.10 11.80
C THR A 128 12.28 -10.65 13.19
N ALA A 129 11.49 -10.27 14.20
CA ALA A 129 11.66 -10.78 15.57
C ALA A 129 11.58 -12.32 15.64
N SER A 130 10.71 -12.93 14.83
CA SER A 130 10.58 -14.39 14.71
C SER A 130 11.55 -15.06 13.71
N GLY A 131 12.51 -14.32 13.15
CA GLY A 131 13.46 -14.81 12.15
C GLY A 131 13.22 -14.29 10.73
N PRO A 132 14.03 -14.68 9.74
CA PRO A 132 13.97 -14.12 8.41
C PRO A 132 12.74 -14.59 7.61
N ILE A 133 12.11 -13.67 6.90
CA ILE A 133 11.07 -13.93 5.89
C ILE A 133 11.55 -13.52 4.50
N GLN A 134 11.20 -14.31 3.48
CA GLN A 134 11.47 -13.99 2.07
C GLN A 134 10.16 -13.69 1.33
N ILE A 135 10.14 -12.60 0.58
CA ILE A 135 8.97 -12.12 -0.16
C ILE A 135 9.36 -11.99 -1.63
N ALA A 136 8.69 -12.73 -2.51
CA ALA A 136 8.75 -12.49 -3.95
C ALA A 136 7.53 -11.65 -4.34
N GLY A 137 7.73 -10.36 -4.60
CA GLY A 137 6.62 -9.45 -4.93
C GLY A 137 6.48 -9.24 -6.42
N LEU A 138 5.23 -9.19 -6.87
CA LEU A 138 4.82 -8.85 -8.23
C LEU A 138 3.84 -7.66 -8.19
N PRO A 139 4.32 -6.43 -8.37
CA PRO A 139 3.47 -5.25 -8.44
C PRO A 139 2.63 -5.24 -9.73
N TRP A 140 1.61 -4.37 -9.78
CA TRP A 140 0.73 -4.30 -10.94
C TRP A 140 1.52 -4.13 -12.25
N PRO A 141 1.38 -5.05 -13.22
CA PRO A 141 2.12 -4.98 -14.47
C PRO A 141 1.53 -3.87 -15.34
N THR A 142 2.23 -2.74 -15.44
CA THR A 142 1.82 -1.67 -16.35
C THR A 142 1.91 -2.13 -17.82
N ARG A 143 1.04 -1.60 -18.69
CA ARG A 143 1.11 -1.89 -20.14
C ARG A 143 2.48 -1.59 -20.73
N HIS A 144 3.13 -0.53 -20.24
CA HIS A 144 4.50 -0.19 -20.64
C HIS A 144 5.46 -1.31 -20.25
N TYR A 145 5.44 -1.74 -18.99
CA TYR A 145 6.29 -2.83 -18.50
C TYR A 145 6.11 -4.10 -19.35
N LEU A 146 4.86 -4.53 -19.57
CA LEU A 146 4.54 -5.72 -20.39
C LEU A 146 5.09 -5.63 -21.82
N ARG A 147 5.05 -4.44 -22.44
CA ARG A 147 5.58 -4.23 -23.80
C ARG A 147 7.10 -4.18 -23.88
N THR A 148 7.75 -3.78 -22.79
CA THR A 148 9.21 -3.65 -22.71
C THR A 148 9.93 -4.89 -22.20
N ALA A 149 9.23 -5.79 -21.50
CA ALA A 149 9.80 -7.02 -20.99
C ALA A 149 9.95 -8.05 -22.15
N PRO A 150 11.18 -8.45 -22.52
CA PRO A 150 11.41 -9.32 -23.68
C PRO A 150 10.64 -10.64 -23.61
N ALA A 151 10.52 -11.23 -22.41
CA ALA A 151 9.82 -12.49 -22.17
C ALA A 151 8.29 -12.39 -22.21
N LEU A 152 7.71 -11.19 -22.12
CA LEU A 152 6.25 -10.97 -22.08
C LEU A 152 5.72 -10.39 -23.40
N LYS A 153 6.62 -10.03 -24.32
CA LYS A 153 6.29 -9.41 -25.61
C LYS A 153 5.60 -10.37 -26.58
N GLU A 154 5.75 -11.67 -26.35
CA GLU A 154 5.20 -12.77 -27.17
C GLU A 154 3.94 -13.42 -26.57
N LEU A 155 3.42 -12.89 -25.45
CA LEU A 155 2.15 -13.35 -24.90
C LEU A 155 1.01 -12.70 -25.72
N ASP A 156 0.33 -13.51 -26.53
CA ASP A 156 -0.83 -13.10 -27.32
C ASP A 156 -1.89 -12.41 -26.43
N GLN A 157 -2.45 -11.30 -26.91
CA GLN A 157 -3.43 -10.49 -26.18
C GLN A 157 -4.88 -10.99 -26.34
N GLU A 158 -5.08 -12.20 -26.86
CA GLU A 158 -6.39 -12.82 -27.04
C GLU A 158 -6.52 -14.07 -26.15
N ALA A 159 -7.06 -13.86 -24.94
CA ALA A 159 -7.70 -14.89 -24.13
C ALA A 159 -8.80 -14.24 -23.26
#